data_AF-A0A705DNS1-F1
#
_entry.id   AF-A0A705DNS1-F1
#
_cell.length_a   1.000
_cell.length_b   1.000
_cell.length_c   1.000
_cell.angle_alpha   90.00
_cell.angle_beta   90.00
_cell.angle_gamma   90.00
#
_symmetry.space_group_name_H-M   'P 1'
#
loop_
_entity.id
_entity.type
_entity.pdbx_description
1 polymer ?
#
loop_
_entity_poly.entity_id
_entity_poly.type
_entity_poly.pdbx_seq_one_letter_code
_entity_poly.pdbx_strand_id
1 'polypeptide(L)' 'MTTLTQCQQQVLDMLISYQKERGFPPTNQEVATMLGYRSVNAAVEHLRALEKKGVIT' A
#
# COMPACT_ATOMS: atom_id res chain seq x y z
N MET A 1 13.80 4.32 -13.43
CA MET A 1 12.36 4.01 -13.37
C MET A 1 12.17 2.88 -12.38
N THR A 2 11.53 3.13 -11.25
CA THR A 2 11.35 2.14 -10.19
C THR A 2 10.30 1.11 -10.61
N THR A 3 10.75 -0.03 -11.12
CA THR A 3 9.84 -1.12 -11.51
C THR A 3 9.17 -1.70 -10.27
N LEU A 4 7.87 -1.50 -10.12
CA LEU A 4 7.06 -2.12 -9.09
C LEU A 4 6.71 -3.55 -9.52
N THR A 5 6.69 -4.48 -8.57
CA THR A 5 6.08 -5.79 -8.82
C THR A 5 4.57 -5.61 -8.95
N GLN A 6 3.87 -6.57 -9.57
CA GLN A 6 2.42 -6.51 -9.72
C GLN A 6 1.71 -6.28 -8.36
N CYS A 7 2.16 -6.97 -7.32
CA CYS A 7 1.61 -6.82 -5.97
C CYS A 7 1.89 -5.42 -5.39
N GLN A 8 3.08 -4.86 -5.62
CA GLN A 8 3.40 -3.48 -5.20
C GLN A 8 2.56 -2.44 -5.93
N GLN A 9 2.34 -2.63 -7.23
CA GLN A 9 1.47 -1.75 -8.01
C GLN A 9 0.03 -1.80 -7.49
N GLN A 10 -0.50 -2.99 -7.20
CA GLN A 10 -1.84 -3.14 -6.61
C GLN A 10 -1.97 -2.43 -5.26
N VAL A 11 -0.96 -2.52 -4.39
CA VAL A 11 -0.96 -1.80 -3.12
C VAL A 11 -0.98 -0.29 -3.37
N LEU A 12 -0.13 0.21 -4.27
CA LEU A 12 -0.07 1.64 -4.61
C LEU A 12 -1.39 2.15 -5.20
N ASP A 13 -1.98 1.41 -6.14
CA ASP A 13 -3.25 1.77 -6.78
C ASP A 13 -4.39 1.81 -5.76
N MET A 14 -4.40 0.86 -4.81
CA MET A 14 -5.35 0.85 -3.71
C MET A 14 -5.18 2.08 -2.81
N LEU A 15 -3.95 2.43 -2.42
CA LEU A 15 -3.67 3.63 -1.60
C LEU A 15 -4.17 4.90 -2.28
N ILE A 16 -3.87 5.06 -3.58
CA ILE A 16 -4.28 6.22 -4.38
C ILE A 16 -5.80 6.28 -4.47
N SER A 17 -6.47 5.16 -4.73
CA SER A 17 -7.93 5.11 -4.85
C SER A 17 -8.61 5.44 -3.53
N TYR A 18 -8.13 4.85 -2.43
CA TYR A 18 -8.64 5.12 -1.08
C TYR A 18 -8.48 6.59 -0.71
N GLN A 19 -7.32 7.19 -0.98
CA GLN A 19 -7.08 8.61 -0.70
C GLN A 19 -7.95 9.53 -1.57
N LYS A 20 -8.20 9.17 -2.83
CA LYS A 20 -9.13 9.92 -3.69
C LYS A 20 -10.58 9.89 -3.18
N GLU A 21 -11.01 8.76 -2.63
CA GLU A 21 -12.39 8.59 -2.13
C GLU A 21 -12.60 9.21 -0.74
N ARG A 22 -11.62 9.08 0.16
CA ARG A 22 -11.75 9.47 1.57
C ARG A 22 -11.09 10.80 1.91
N GLY A 23 -10.13 11.26 1.10
CA GLY A 23 -9.31 12.44 1.36
C GLY A 23 -8.13 12.21 2.30
N PHE A 24 -7.96 11.00 2.84
CA PHE A 24 -6.84 10.61 3.71
C PHE A 24 -6.35 9.19 3.38
N PRO A 25 -5.07 8.86 3.65
CA PRO A 25 -4.53 7.53 3.38
C PRO A 25 -5.10 6.50 4.37
N PRO A 26 -5.24 5.23 3.97
CA PRO A 26 -5.68 4.18 4.88
C PRO A 26 -4.62 3.85 5.92
N THR A 27 -5.05 3.34 7.08
CA THR A 27 -4.18 2.80 8.11
C THR A 27 -3.58 1.45 7.71
N ASN A 28 -2.48 1.06 8.34
CA ASN A 28 -1.84 -0.25 8.09
C ASN A 28 -2.81 -1.43 8.28
N GLN A 29 -3.74 -1.31 9.23
CA GLN A 29 -4.74 -2.34 9.50
C GLN A 29 -5.78 -2.40 8.37
N GLU A 30 -6.26 -1.26 7.89
CA GLU A 30 -7.16 -1.21 6.74
C GLU A 30 -6.49 -1.73 5.46
N VAL A 31 -5.21 -1.40 5.24
CA VAL A 31 -4.42 -1.95 4.13
C VAL A 31 -4.37 -3.47 4.20
N ALA A 32 -4.13 -4.03 5.38
CA ALA A 32 -4.13 -5.48 5.58
C ALA A 32 -5.50 -6.11 5.30
N THR A 33 -6.58 -5.50 5.78
CA THR A 33 -7.95 -5.98 5.54
C THR A 33 -8.34 -5.90 4.06
N MET A 34 -8.04 -4.78 3.39
CA MET A 34 -8.40 -4.57 1.98
C MET A 34 -7.62 -5.47 1.04
N LEU A 35 -6.35 -5.75 1.33
CA LEU A 35 -5.50 -6.63 0.50
C LEU A 35 -5.61 -8.11 0.91
N GLY A 36 -6.40 -8.43 1.94
CA GLY A 36 -6.58 -9.81 2.42
C GLY A 36 -5.34 -10.41 3.07
N TYR A 37 -4.44 -9.58 3.62
CA TYR A 37 -3.27 -10.05 4.34
C TYR A 37 -3.67 -10.68 5.67
N ARG A 38 -3.06 -11.82 5.99
CA ARG A 38 -3.28 -12.53 7.26
C ARG A 38 -2.74 -11.77 8.48
N SER A 39 -1.86 -10.78 8.28
CA SER A 39 -1.29 -9.97 9.35
C SER A 39 -1.04 -8.54 8.90
N VAL A 40 -1.13 -7.61 9.85
CA VAL A 40 -0.79 -6.19 9.63
C VAL A 40 0.69 -6.03 9.28
N ASN A 41 1.56 -6.88 9.83
CA ASN A 41 2.99 -6.84 9.51
C ASN A 41 3.27 -7.08 8.02
N ALA A 42 2.54 -7.99 7.37
CA ALA A 42 2.71 -8.21 5.93
C ALA A 42 2.38 -6.93 5.14
N ALA A 43 1.29 -6.24 5.48
CA ALA A 43 0.96 -4.95 4.87
C ALA A 43 2.07 -3.92 5.07
N VAL A 44 2.60 -3.82 6.30
CA VAL A 44 3.68 -2.87 6.63
C VAL A 44 4.95 -3.16 5.83
N GLU A 45 5.33 -4.42 5.62
CA GLU A 45 6.48 -4.76 4.79
C GLU A 45 6.31 -4.33 3.33
N HIS A 46 5.12 -4.51 2.77
CA HIS A 46 4.81 -4.03 1.43
C HIS A 46 4.86 -2.50 1.34
N LEU A 47 4.31 -1.79 2.33
CA LEU A 47 4.38 -0.34 2.41
C LEU A 47 5.84 0.16 2.52
N ARG A 48 6.66 -0.46 3.37
CA ARG A 48 8.10 -0.15 3.45
C ARG A 48 8.83 -0.39 2.13
N ALA A 49 8.45 -1.43 1.38
CA ALA A 49 9.05 -1.69 0.07
C ALA A 49 8.69 -0.59 -0.96
N LEU A 50 7.48 -0.02 -0.87
CA LEU A 50 7.05 1.13 -1.67
C LEU A 50 7.80 2.41 -1.25
N GLU A 51 7.91 2.65 0.05
CA GLU A 51 8.64 3.79 0.62
C GLU A 51 10.12 3.75 0.23
N LYS A 52 10.78 2.59 0.32
CA LYS A 52 12.17 2.39 -0.12
C LYS A 52 12.37 2.67 -1.61
N LYS A 53 11.31 2.54 -2.42
CA LYS A 53 11.31 2.88 -3.85
C LYS A 53 10.93 4.34 -4.12
N GLY A 54 10.62 5.11 -3.08
CA GLY A 54 10.27 6.52 -3.17
C GLY A 54 8.94 6.79 -3.88
N VAL A 55 8.03 5.80 -3.93
CA VAL A 55 6.70 5.99 -4.53
C VAL A 55 5.65 6.43 -3.52
N ILE A 56 5.93 6.29 -2.22
CA ILE A 56 5.14 6.84 -1.11
C ILE A 56 6.08 7.49 -0.07
N THR A 57 5.55 8.40 0.74
CA THR A 57 6.23 9.15 1.82
C THR A 57 5.27 9.34 2.98
#